data_AF-A0AA37RBY6-F1
#
_entry.id   AF-A0AA37RBY6-F1
#
_cell.length_a   1.000
_cell.length_b   1.000
_cell.length_c   1.000
_cell.angle_alpha   90.00
_cell.angle_beta   90.00
_cell.angle_gamma   90.00
#
_symmetry.space_group_name_H-M   'P 1'
#
loop_
_entity.id
_entity.type
_entity.pdbx_description
1 polymer ?
#
loop_
_entity_poly.entity_id
_entity_poly.type
_entity_poly.pdbx_seq_one_letter_code
_entity_poly.pdbx_strand_id
1 'polypeptide(L)'
;MQKAPAIVILGPGSLATAQRIQHCYPQATIHGLEGRVEGADQSYTSFGDTLRGLYQQDTPIIALCAAGIVIRSLASLLSEKGVEPPVLAVAEDGSAVVPLLGGLSGVNVMAREMAEALGVAAAITTSGELRFGTCLLNPPQGYALADIEQGKRFVSDLLAGESVRIEGDAPWLQQAQLPASEVARRTIHVGHRLRPANRDELLIHPRSVVVGVAGGNVHGIRAALQQAGIAEPSVACLLADEQAMADSGLHEAAQALGVALRFAANPDGVASMLAAALPDARLTELEGTAIAVAPAPVEVAQVGRRRGRLAVIGLGPGAAELMVPAVKAELARAEDVLGYETYVRMAGPFRDDQVLHCTDNREEMQRARHAFELAAQGRSVVVVSSGDPGVFAMAAAVLEALHESSDPAWHRVDLEILPGVSASLATAAQAGAPLGHDFCVMSLSDNLKPWSIIEKRLDLAAQADLVLAFYNPISRSRPHQLGVALEVVRRHRDGSTPVVLGRDIGRPGQTLKVVTLAELLPEMVDMRTMVLVGSSTTCQFPSGDGKQWVYTPRWYPAAE
;
A
#
# COMPACT_ATOMS: atom_id res chain seq x y z
N MET A 1 9.61 8.25 -4.40
CA MET A 1 10.14 6.98 -4.93
C MET A 1 9.44 6.72 -6.25
N GLN A 2 10.19 6.59 -7.35
CA GLN A 2 9.60 6.10 -8.61
C GLN A 2 9.22 4.62 -8.41
N LYS A 3 8.00 4.24 -8.81
CA LYS A 3 7.55 2.84 -8.78
C LYS A 3 8.39 2.01 -9.76
N ALA A 4 8.61 0.75 -9.41
CA ALA A 4 9.27 -0.20 -10.29
C ALA A 4 8.51 -0.33 -11.63
N PRO A 5 9.19 -0.24 -12.79
CA PRO A 5 8.53 -0.42 -14.08
C PRO A 5 8.02 -1.86 -14.28
N ALA A 6 6.90 -1.99 -14.98
CA ALA A 6 6.40 -3.26 -15.47
C ALA A 6 6.78 -3.45 -16.94
N ILE A 7 7.52 -4.51 -17.24
CA ILE A 7 7.90 -4.88 -18.61
C ILE A 7 6.89 -5.91 -19.11
N VAL A 8 6.04 -5.56 -20.08
CA VAL A 8 4.92 -6.42 -20.52
C VAL A 8 5.19 -6.98 -21.91
N ILE A 9 5.23 -8.31 -22.02
CA ILE A 9 5.57 -9.02 -23.27
C ILE A 9 4.47 -10.00 -23.70
N LEU A 10 4.24 -10.10 -25.01
CA LEU A 10 3.16 -10.92 -25.62
C LEU A 10 3.62 -12.30 -26.10
N GLY A 11 4.91 -12.47 -26.36
CA GLY A 11 5.48 -13.67 -26.96
C GLY A 11 6.93 -13.88 -26.55
N PRO A 12 7.47 -15.09 -26.79
CA PRO A 12 8.77 -15.49 -26.28
C PRO A 12 9.94 -14.75 -26.94
N GLY A 13 9.78 -14.26 -28.18
CA GLY A 13 10.85 -13.53 -28.88
C GLY A 13 11.19 -12.19 -28.23
N SER A 14 10.28 -11.60 -27.46
CA SER A 14 10.53 -10.37 -26.70
C SER A 14 11.33 -10.59 -25.41
N LEU A 15 11.48 -11.85 -24.93
CA LEU A 15 12.03 -12.11 -23.60
C LEU A 15 13.49 -11.67 -23.45
N ALA A 16 14.32 -11.92 -24.47
CA ALA A 16 15.73 -11.52 -24.44
C ALA A 16 15.88 -9.98 -24.37
N THR A 17 15.07 -9.26 -25.15
CA THR A 17 15.03 -7.79 -25.12
C THR A 17 14.50 -7.28 -23.77
N ALA A 18 13.46 -7.91 -23.22
CA ALA A 18 12.92 -7.58 -21.90
C ALA A 18 13.97 -7.74 -20.80
N GLN A 19 14.71 -8.84 -20.81
CA GLN A 19 15.80 -9.08 -19.86
C GLN A 19 16.90 -8.03 -19.99
N ARG A 20 17.30 -7.65 -21.21
CA ARG A 20 18.26 -6.55 -21.42
C ARG A 20 17.78 -5.23 -20.80
N ILE A 21 16.51 -4.88 -20.99
CA ILE A 21 15.91 -3.69 -20.38
C ILE A 21 15.86 -3.82 -18.84
N GLN A 22 15.57 -5.01 -18.32
CA GLN A 22 15.57 -5.28 -16.88
C GLN A 22 16.94 -5.08 -16.25
N HIS A 23 18.06 -5.20 -16.98
CA HIS A 23 19.37 -4.84 -16.44
C HIS A 23 19.52 -3.32 -16.18
N CYS A 24 18.82 -2.48 -16.95
CA CYS A 24 18.78 -1.03 -16.74
C CYS A 24 17.84 -0.65 -15.59
N TYR A 25 16.79 -1.43 -15.38
CA TYR A 25 15.85 -1.28 -14.28
C TYR A 25 15.77 -2.58 -13.48
N PRO A 26 16.75 -2.88 -12.60
CA PRO A 26 16.81 -4.15 -11.87
C PRO A 26 15.57 -4.48 -11.05
N GLN A 27 14.85 -3.46 -10.59
CA GLN A 27 13.59 -3.57 -9.87
C GLN A 27 12.38 -3.90 -10.76
N ALA A 28 12.53 -3.85 -12.08
CA ALA A 28 11.42 -4.06 -13.01
C ALA A 28 11.00 -5.52 -13.05
N THR A 29 9.69 -5.76 -13.17
CA THR A 29 9.11 -7.10 -13.26
C THR A 29 8.70 -7.40 -14.70
N ILE A 30 9.08 -8.55 -15.23
CA ILE A 30 8.67 -9.03 -16.55
C ILE A 30 7.33 -9.78 -16.43
N HIS A 31 6.30 -9.24 -17.05
CA HIS A 31 4.98 -9.83 -17.18
C HIS A 31 4.84 -10.51 -18.55
N GLY A 32 4.60 -11.82 -18.56
CA GLY A 32 4.45 -12.64 -19.77
C GLY A 32 3.02 -13.16 -19.95
N LEU A 33 2.57 -13.24 -21.20
CA LEU A 33 1.26 -13.82 -21.53
C LEU A 33 1.25 -15.33 -21.26
N GLU A 34 0.31 -15.77 -20.44
CA GLU A 34 0.15 -17.16 -20.05
C GLU A 34 -0.02 -18.07 -21.28
N GLY A 35 0.68 -19.21 -21.26
CA GLY A 35 0.69 -20.17 -22.36
C GLY A 35 1.51 -19.75 -23.60
N ARG A 36 2.14 -18.57 -23.60
CA ARG A 36 3.03 -18.13 -24.69
C ARG A 36 4.45 -17.81 -24.25
N VAL A 37 4.61 -17.29 -23.03
CA VAL A 37 5.89 -16.83 -22.50
C VAL A 37 6.27 -17.69 -21.31
N GLU A 38 7.36 -18.44 -21.46
CA GLU A 38 8.01 -19.13 -20.34
C GLU A 38 9.19 -18.29 -19.83
N GLY A 39 9.43 -18.28 -18.52
CA GLY A 39 10.54 -17.54 -17.90
C GLY A 39 10.30 -16.05 -17.62
N ALA A 40 9.04 -15.60 -17.66
CA ALA A 40 8.66 -14.29 -17.12
C ALA A 40 8.50 -14.34 -15.59
N ASP A 41 8.74 -13.22 -14.90
CA ASP A 41 8.60 -13.11 -13.45
C ASP A 41 7.14 -13.27 -12.98
N GLN A 42 6.19 -12.79 -13.80
CA GLN A 42 4.76 -12.92 -13.56
C GLN A 42 4.01 -13.29 -14.83
N SER A 43 2.96 -14.11 -14.71
CA SER A 43 2.05 -14.45 -15.81
C SER A 43 0.77 -13.62 -15.78
N TYR A 44 0.22 -13.29 -16.94
CA TYR A 44 -1.10 -12.66 -17.07
C TYR A 44 -1.93 -13.30 -18.20
N THR A 45 -3.25 -13.13 -18.15
CA THR A 45 -4.21 -13.74 -19.10
C THR A 45 -4.76 -12.78 -20.15
N SER A 46 -4.83 -11.47 -19.85
CA SER A 46 -5.40 -10.45 -20.74
C SER A 46 -4.50 -9.22 -20.82
N PHE A 47 -3.84 -9.02 -21.97
CA PHE A 47 -2.89 -7.90 -22.16
C PHE A 47 -3.51 -6.54 -21.91
N GLY A 48 -4.72 -6.31 -22.45
CA GLY A 48 -5.41 -5.04 -22.30
C GLY A 48 -5.79 -4.73 -20.85
N ASP A 49 -6.29 -5.74 -20.12
CA ASP A 49 -6.66 -5.58 -18.71
C ASP A 49 -5.43 -5.39 -17.82
N THR A 50 -4.35 -6.12 -18.09
CA THR A 50 -3.06 -5.95 -17.41
C THR A 50 -2.51 -4.54 -17.60
N LEU A 51 -2.46 -4.03 -18.84
CA LEU A 51 -2.01 -2.66 -19.09
C LEU A 51 -2.86 -1.62 -18.38
N ARG A 52 -4.19 -1.76 -18.43
CA ARG A 52 -5.11 -0.84 -17.73
C ARG A 52 -4.91 -0.88 -16.22
N GLY A 53 -4.77 -2.08 -15.64
CA GLY A 53 -4.51 -2.26 -14.22
C GLY A 53 -3.21 -1.59 -13.78
N LEU A 54 -2.11 -1.84 -14.51
CA LEU A 54 -0.81 -1.22 -14.25
C LEU A 54 -0.86 0.31 -14.37
N TYR A 55 -1.55 0.82 -15.39
CA TYR A 55 -1.70 2.25 -15.62
C TYR A 55 -2.51 2.92 -14.49
N GLN A 56 -3.63 2.32 -14.07
CA GLN A 56 -4.44 2.81 -12.96
C GLN A 56 -3.72 2.74 -11.61
N GLN A 57 -2.75 1.82 -11.49
CA GLN A 57 -1.86 1.71 -10.35
C GLN A 57 -0.67 2.68 -10.45
N ASP A 58 -0.63 3.56 -11.46
CA ASP A 58 0.45 4.54 -11.69
C ASP A 58 1.83 3.86 -11.78
N THR A 59 1.86 2.68 -12.42
CA THR A 59 3.08 1.90 -12.65
C THR A 59 3.67 2.29 -14.00
N PRO A 60 4.97 2.63 -14.11
CA PRO A 60 5.61 2.84 -15.41
C PRO A 60 5.53 1.56 -16.27
N ILE A 61 5.13 1.69 -17.53
CA ILE A 61 4.88 0.56 -18.43
C ILE A 61 5.88 0.57 -19.58
N ILE A 62 6.56 -0.56 -19.77
CA ILE A 62 7.42 -0.83 -20.92
C ILE A 62 6.83 -2.02 -21.68
N ALA A 63 6.04 -1.75 -22.72
CA ALA A 63 5.38 -2.80 -23.49
C ALA A 63 6.21 -3.19 -24.73
N LEU A 64 6.66 -4.45 -24.81
CA LEU A 64 7.38 -4.95 -25.98
C LEU A 64 6.40 -5.49 -27.01
N CYS A 65 5.80 -4.58 -27.77
CA CYS A 65 4.88 -4.85 -28.86
C CYS A 65 4.68 -3.60 -29.74
N ALA A 66 3.86 -3.73 -30.79
CA ALA A 66 3.52 -2.58 -31.62
C ALA A 66 2.80 -1.49 -30.82
N ALA A 67 3.25 -0.23 -30.96
CA ALA A 67 2.68 0.94 -30.26
C ALA A 67 1.15 1.05 -30.40
N GLY A 68 0.61 0.70 -31.57
CA GLY A 68 -0.84 0.72 -31.80
C GLY A 68 -1.64 -0.22 -30.88
N ILE A 69 -1.05 -1.31 -30.40
CA ILE A 69 -1.69 -2.22 -29.43
C ILE A 69 -1.79 -1.53 -28.07
N VAL A 70 -0.72 -0.90 -27.62
CA VAL A 70 -0.65 -0.16 -26.35
C VAL A 70 -1.66 0.99 -26.35
N ILE A 71 -1.64 1.81 -27.40
CA ILE A 71 -2.54 2.96 -27.57
C ILE A 71 -4.01 2.52 -27.50
N ARG A 72 -4.40 1.48 -28.26
CA ARG A 72 -5.79 0.98 -28.23
C ARG A 72 -6.18 0.40 -26.87
N SER A 73 -5.24 -0.23 -26.16
CA SER A 73 -5.51 -0.85 -24.85
C SER A 73 -5.77 0.19 -23.76
N LEU A 74 -5.06 1.32 -23.81
CA LEU A 74 -5.15 2.39 -22.83
C LEU A 74 -6.13 3.50 -23.22
N ALA A 75 -6.57 3.58 -24.48
CA ALA A 75 -7.39 4.67 -25.01
C ALA A 75 -8.60 5.05 -24.13
N SER A 76 -9.28 4.07 -23.51
CA SER A 76 -10.43 4.32 -22.63
C SER A 76 -10.09 5.00 -21.30
N LEU A 77 -8.81 5.04 -20.94
CA LEU A 77 -8.28 5.66 -19.71
C LEU A 77 -7.66 7.03 -19.98
N LEU A 78 -7.49 7.43 -21.24
CA LEU A 78 -6.85 8.68 -21.62
C LEU A 78 -7.90 9.80 -21.65
N SER A 79 -7.89 10.67 -20.65
CA SER A 79 -8.73 11.86 -20.59
C SER A 79 -7.90 13.12 -20.85
N GLU A 80 -7.45 13.80 -19.79
CA GLU A 80 -6.66 15.04 -19.88
C GLU A 80 -5.17 14.83 -19.62
N LYS A 81 -4.35 15.69 -20.22
CA LYS A 81 -2.89 15.68 -20.07
C LYS A 81 -2.48 16.15 -18.67
N GLY A 82 -2.36 15.20 -17.74
CA GLY A 82 -1.97 15.42 -16.34
C GLY A 82 -0.72 14.63 -15.93
N VAL A 83 -0.64 14.29 -14.64
CA VAL A 83 0.36 13.36 -14.10
C VAL A 83 -0.14 11.94 -14.38
N GLU A 84 0.52 11.26 -15.29
CA GLU A 84 0.25 9.87 -15.72
C GLU A 84 1.55 9.07 -15.67
N PRO A 85 1.52 7.75 -15.49
CA PRO A 85 2.73 6.95 -15.49
C PRO A 85 3.41 7.00 -16.88
N PRO A 86 4.74 6.91 -16.94
CA PRO A 86 5.46 6.72 -18.19
C PRO A 86 4.98 5.47 -18.93
N VAL A 87 4.63 5.59 -20.21
CA VAL A 87 4.28 4.44 -21.06
C VAL A 87 5.14 4.45 -22.30
N LEU A 88 5.84 3.35 -22.55
CA LEU A 88 6.69 3.15 -23.72
C LEU A 88 6.26 1.91 -24.49
N ALA A 89 6.36 1.99 -25.82
CA ALA A 89 6.33 0.84 -26.70
C ALA A 89 7.75 0.58 -27.22
N VAL A 90 8.22 -0.66 -27.08
CA VAL A 90 9.52 -1.10 -27.57
C VAL A 90 9.30 -2.20 -28.60
N ALA A 91 10.03 -2.17 -29.70
CA ALA A 91 9.98 -3.26 -30.68
C ALA A 91 10.46 -4.56 -30.03
N GLU A 92 9.89 -5.70 -30.42
CA GLU A 92 10.23 -7.03 -29.88
C GLU A 92 11.74 -7.33 -29.98
N ASP A 93 12.36 -6.92 -31.09
CA ASP A 93 13.79 -7.05 -31.37
C ASP A 93 14.66 -5.92 -30.79
N GLY A 94 14.05 -4.95 -30.08
CA GLY A 94 14.73 -3.79 -29.50
C GLY A 94 15.13 -2.71 -30.52
N SER A 95 14.70 -2.82 -31.78
CA SER A 95 15.09 -1.89 -32.86
C SER A 95 14.52 -0.48 -32.72
N ALA A 96 13.49 -0.28 -31.89
CA ALA A 96 12.86 1.01 -31.66
C ALA A 96 12.35 1.15 -30.22
N VAL A 97 12.54 2.35 -29.66
CA VAL A 97 12.00 2.75 -28.35
C VAL A 97 11.12 3.98 -28.55
N VAL A 98 9.81 3.84 -28.33
CA VAL A 98 8.80 4.86 -28.61
C VAL A 98 8.12 5.29 -27.31
N PRO A 99 8.42 6.50 -26.79
CA PRO A 99 7.65 7.07 -25.67
C PRO A 99 6.23 7.43 -26.14
N LEU A 100 5.21 7.00 -25.39
CA LEU A 100 3.80 7.20 -25.74
C LEU A 100 3.08 8.19 -24.80
N LEU A 101 3.22 8.02 -23.49
CA LEU A 101 2.52 8.79 -22.45
C LEU A 101 3.47 9.12 -21.29
N GLY A 102 3.16 10.15 -20.50
CA GLY A 102 3.96 10.52 -19.31
C GLY A 102 5.11 11.48 -19.58
N GLY A 103 4.92 12.45 -20.50
CA GLY A 103 5.91 13.48 -20.83
C GLY A 103 6.36 14.32 -19.62
N LEU A 104 5.47 14.49 -18.63
CA LEU A 104 5.75 15.18 -17.36
C LEU A 104 6.25 14.25 -16.26
N SER A 105 6.24 12.93 -16.51
CA SER A 105 6.65 11.90 -15.56
C SER A 105 7.99 11.25 -15.96
N GLY A 106 8.69 11.82 -16.95
CA GLY A 106 10.02 11.37 -17.35
C GLY A 106 10.05 10.28 -18.42
N VAL A 107 8.97 10.03 -19.17
CA VAL A 107 8.95 8.98 -20.22
C VAL A 107 10.07 9.13 -21.25
N ASN A 108 10.44 10.36 -21.62
CA ASN A 108 11.50 10.61 -22.59
C ASN A 108 12.90 10.37 -21.99
N VAL A 109 13.07 10.53 -20.67
CA VAL A 109 14.30 10.14 -19.97
C VAL A 109 14.44 8.61 -20.03
N MET A 110 13.39 7.89 -19.64
CA MET A 110 13.36 6.42 -19.74
C MET A 110 13.60 5.92 -21.17
N ALA A 111 13.03 6.61 -22.16
CA ALA A 111 13.23 6.27 -23.56
C ALA A 111 14.70 6.36 -23.99
N ARG A 112 15.42 7.40 -23.53
CA ARG A 112 16.86 7.56 -23.82
C ARG A 112 17.70 6.49 -23.14
N GLU A 113 17.47 6.25 -21.85
CA GLU A 113 18.19 5.23 -21.07
C GLU A 113 18.06 3.85 -21.71
N MET A 114 16.84 3.46 -22.11
CA MET A 114 16.62 2.20 -22.81
C MET A 114 17.21 2.17 -24.21
N ALA A 115 17.08 3.26 -24.97
CA ALA A 115 17.63 3.32 -26.32
C ALA A 115 19.17 3.19 -26.29
N GLU A 116 19.83 3.81 -25.32
CA GLU A 116 21.27 3.66 -25.08
C GLU A 116 21.63 2.19 -24.80
N ALA A 117 20.92 1.53 -23.88
CA ALA A 117 21.15 0.12 -23.55
C ALA A 117 20.86 -0.84 -24.72
N LEU A 118 19.96 -0.46 -25.61
CA LEU A 118 19.60 -1.22 -26.80
C LEU A 118 20.50 -0.90 -28.00
N GLY A 119 21.28 0.18 -27.95
CA GLY A 119 22.14 0.64 -29.04
C GLY A 119 21.37 1.28 -30.20
N VAL A 120 20.23 1.91 -29.92
CA VAL A 120 19.34 2.56 -30.90
C VAL A 120 19.05 4.01 -30.52
N ALA A 121 18.37 4.75 -31.40
CA ALA A 121 17.88 6.09 -31.08
C ALA A 121 16.45 6.02 -30.51
N ALA A 122 16.17 6.79 -29.46
CA ALA A 122 14.81 6.94 -28.94
C ALA A 122 13.96 7.78 -29.92
N ALA A 123 12.74 7.33 -30.22
CA ALA A 123 11.81 8.02 -31.11
C ALA A 123 11.08 9.17 -30.42
N ILE A 124 11.83 10.12 -29.85
CA ILE A 124 11.28 11.28 -29.14
C ILE A 124 10.72 12.28 -30.15
N THR A 125 9.43 12.61 -30.01
CA THR A 125 8.72 13.55 -30.90
C THR A 125 8.37 14.87 -30.22
N THR A 126 8.68 15.02 -28.94
CA THR A 126 8.33 16.22 -28.17
C THR A 126 9.21 17.40 -28.57
N SER A 127 8.63 18.40 -29.26
CA SER A 127 9.37 19.54 -29.84
C SER A 127 10.24 20.30 -28.85
N GLY A 128 9.74 20.55 -27.63
CA GLY A 128 10.51 21.22 -26.57
C GLY A 128 11.79 20.45 -26.22
N GLU A 129 11.67 19.14 -26.11
CA GLU A 129 12.78 18.30 -25.68
C GLU A 129 13.81 18.05 -26.79
N LEU A 130 13.35 17.96 -28.04
CA LEU A 130 14.24 17.90 -29.20
C LEU A 130 15.08 19.17 -29.36
N ARG A 131 14.50 20.34 -29.04
CA ARG A 131 15.21 21.62 -29.19
C ARG A 131 16.06 22.00 -28.00
N PHE A 132 15.61 21.66 -26.79
CA PHE A 132 16.27 22.10 -25.54
C PHE A 132 17.07 20.98 -24.88
N GLY A 133 17.03 19.75 -25.38
CA GLY A 133 17.70 18.59 -24.80
C GLY A 133 17.09 18.08 -23.49
N THR A 134 16.12 18.80 -22.90
CA THR A 134 15.47 18.45 -21.64
C THR A 134 14.04 19.00 -21.56
N CYS A 135 13.22 18.39 -20.70
CA CYS A 135 11.84 18.83 -20.44
C CYS A 135 11.83 19.87 -19.32
N LEU A 136 11.75 21.16 -19.66
CA LEU A 136 11.72 22.25 -18.67
C LEU A 136 10.50 22.20 -17.72
N LEU A 137 9.44 21.51 -18.11
CA LEU A 137 8.22 21.36 -17.31
C LEU A 137 8.27 20.20 -16.33
N ASN A 138 9.31 19.39 -16.40
CA ASN A 138 9.56 18.29 -15.48
C ASN A 138 11.00 18.43 -14.94
N PRO A 139 11.23 19.36 -14.00
CA PRO A 139 12.56 19.54 -13.43
C PRO A 139 13.00 18.27 -12.67
N PRO A 140 14.31 18.07 -12.47
CA PRO A 140 14.84 16.84 -11.86
C PRO A 140 14.35 16.66 -10.41
N GLN A 141 14.54 15.45 -9.87
CA GLN A 141 14.22 15.15 -8.48
C GLN A 141 14.86 16.17 -7.53
N GLY A 142 14.07 16.62 -6.55
CA GLY A 142 14.48 17.67 -5.62
C GLY A 142 14.12 19.08 -6.10
N TYR A 143 13.51 19.25 -7.27
CA TYR A 143 12.99 20.53 -7.76
C TYR A 143 11.49 20.43 -8.03
N ALA A 144 10.79 21.56 -7.91
CA ALA A 144 9.36 21.66 -8.15
C ALA A 144 9.08 22.83 -9.10
N LEU A 145 8.27 22.60 -10.13
CA LEU A 145 7.74 23.66 -10.98
C LEU A 145 6.62 24.40 -10.22
N ALA A 146 6.61 25.74 -10.26
CA ALA A 146 5.59 26.51 -9.56
C ALA A 146 4.21 26.41 -10.24
N ASP A 147 4.16 26.54 -11.57
CA ASP A 147 2.92 26.56 -12.35
C ASP A 147 3.16 25.94 -13.74
N ILE A 148 2.41 24.86 -14.01
CA ILE A 148 2.50 24.12 -15.26
C ILE A 148 1.88 24.85 -16.46
N GLU A 149 0.80 25.60 -16.26
CA GLU A 149 0.11 26.32 -17.33
C GLU A 149 0.92 27.53 -17.78
N GLN A 150 1.51 28.25 -16.84
CA GLN A 150 2.51 29.27 -17.13
C GLN A 150 3.71 28.66 -17.85
N GLY A 151 4.20 27.52 -17.37
CA GLY A 151 5.31 26.81 -17.98
C GLY A 151 5.06 26.43 -19.45
N LYS A 152 3.88 25.89 -19.78
CA LYS A 152 3.50 25.55 -21.16
C LYS A 152 3.60 26.76 -22.10
N ARG A 153 3.12 27.92 -21.65
CA ARG A 153 3.19 29.18 -22.42
C ARG A 153 4.64 29.63 -22.58
N PHE A 154 5.41 29.61 -21.49
CA PHE A 154 6.83 29.97 -21.49
C PHE A 154 7.63 29.11 -22.48
N VAL A 155 7.46 27.79 -22.44
CA VAL A 155 8.12 26.84 -23.37
C VAL A 155 7.67 27.09 -24.82
N SER A 156 6.39 27.38 -25.06
CA SER A 156 5.89 27.74 -26.39
C SER A 156 6.57 28.98 -26.94
N ASP A 157 6.79 30.00 -26.10
CA ASP A 157 7.46 31.23 -26.51
C ASP A 157 8.94 30.98 -26.84
N LEU A 158 9.64 30.14 -26.08
CA LEU A 158 11.00 29.70 -26.42
C LEU A 158 11.05 28.92 -27.75
N LEU A 159 10.04 28.07 -28.00
CA LEU A 159 9.89 27.39 -29.28
C LEU A 159 9.60 28.37 -30.44
N ALA A 160 9.11 29.57 -30.17
CA ALA A 160 8.95 30.62 -31.16
C ALA A 160 10.25 31.41 -31.44
N GLY A 161 11.34 31.10 -30.73
CA GLY A 161 12.66 31.73 -30.91
C GLY A 161 13.00 32.82 -29.90
N GLU A 162 12.18 33.01 -28.86
CA GLU A 162 12.50 33.92 -27.77
C GLU A 162 13.75 33.46 -27.01
N SER A 163 14.60 34.41 -26.61
CA SER A 163 15.77 34.13 -25.77
C SER A 163 15.41 34.07 -24.30
N VAL A 164 16.23 33.40 -23.50
CA VAL A 164 16.02 33.21 -22.05
C VAL A 164 17.29 33.45 -21.25
N ARG A 165 17.17 34.01 -20.05
CA ARG A 165 18.26 34.03 -19.07
C ARG A 165 17.92 33.13 -17.89
N ILE A 166 18.94 32.64 -17.21
CA ILE A 166 18.79 31.75 -16.06
C ILE A 166 19.31 32.50 -14.84
N GLU A 167 18.50 32.58 -13.79
CA GLU A 167 18.86 33.20 -12.52
C GLU A 167 18.72 32.18 -11.40
N GLY A 168 19.79 31.97 -10.63
CA GLY A 168 19.85 30.97 -9.55
C GLY A 168 20.80 29.81 -9.87
N ASP A 169 20.93 28.88 -8.93
CA ASP A 169 21.81 27.72 -9.07
C ASP A 169 21.05 26.52 -9.62
N ALA A 170 21.35 26.16 -10.86
CA ALA A 170 20.76 25.04 -11.58
C ALA A 170 21.74 24.45 -12.60
N PRO A 171 22.75 23.68 -12.15
CA PRO A 171 23.80 23.15 -13.04
C PRO A 171 23.23 22.27 -14.16
N TRP A 172 22.12 21.58 -13.91
CA TRP A 172 21.43 20.75 -14.90
C TRP A 172 20.86 21.55 -16.09
N LEU A 173 20.57 22.84 -15.92
CA LEU A 173 20.15 23.70 -17.03
C LEU A 173 21.33 24.11 -17.92
N GLN A 174 22.57 24.04 -17.44
CA GLN A 174 23.75 24.33 -18.28
C GLN A 174 23.95 23.28 -19.38
N GLN A 175 23.44 22.07 -19.15
CA GLN A 175 23.45 20.98 -20.14
C GLN A 175 22.28 21.10 -21.15
N ALA A 176 21.32 22.00 -20.89
CA ALA A 176 20.19 22.23 -21.78
C ALA A 176 20.58 23.12 -22.97
N GLN A 177 20.02 22.83 -24.13
CA GLN A 177 20.23 23.57 -25.37
C GLN A 177 19.30 24.78 -25.48
N LEU A 178 19.31 25.63 -24.45
CA LEU A 178 18.43 26.80 -24.37
C LEU A 178 18.96 27.98 -25.21
N PRO A 179 18.08 28.82 -25.77
CA PRO A 179 18.46 30.06 -26.45
C PRO A 179 18.91 31.12 -25.42
N ALA A 180 20.04 30.85 -24.75
CA ALA A 180 20.51 31.63 -23.61
C ALA A 180 21.02 33.02 -24.03
N SER A 181 20.60 34.06 -23.31
CA SER A 181 21.09 35.44 -23.49
C SER A 181 20.97 36.23 -22.19
N GLU A 182 22.05 36.89 -21.76
CA GLU A 182 22.04 37.69 -20.51
C GLU A 182 21.06 38.86 -20.54
N VAL A 183 20.77 39.40 -21.74
CA VAL A 183 19.82 40.50 -21.94
C VAL A 183 18.40 40.03 -22.24
N ALA A 184 18.12 38.73 -22.15
CA ALA A 184 16.79 38.19 -22.40
C ALA A 184 15.78 38.77 -21.40
N ARG A 185 14.59 39.09 -21.92
CA ARG A 185 13.44 39.48 -21.09
C ARG A 185 12.90 38.30 -20.30
N ARG A 186 12.87 37.11 -20.91
CA ARG A 186 12.38 35.89 -20.27
C ARG A 186 13.40 35.31 -19.34
N THR A 187 12.94 34.88 -18.16
CA THR A 187 13.83 34.40 -17.11
C THR A 187 13.35 33.08 -16.55
N ILE A 188 14.25 32.10 -16.46
CA ILE A 188 14.05 30.93 -15.59
C ILE A 188 14.65 31.29 -14.24
N HIS A 189 13.82 31.44 -13.22
CA HIS A 189 14.28 31.66 -11.84
C HIS A 189 14.30 30.35 -11.09
N VAL A 190 15.47 29.99 -10.56
CA VAL A 190 15.66 28.82 -9.70
C VAL A 190 15.98 29.28 -8.28
N GLY A 191 15.07 29.04 -7.34
CA GLY A 191 15.29 29.44 -5.95
C GLY A 191 14.07 29.25 -5.05
N HIS A 192 14.25 29.45 -3.74
CA HIS A 192 13.21 29.18 -2.74
C HIS A 192 12.25 30.35 -2.49
N ARG A 193 12.54 31.55 -3.02
CA ARG A 193 11.78 32.76 -2.70
C ARG A 193 10.42 32.78 -3.37
N LEU A 194 9.42 33.23 -2.62
CA LEU A 194 8.10 33.56 -3.15
C LEU A 194 8.22 34.77 -4.10
N ARG A 195 7.68 34.62 -5.30
CA ARG A 195 7.64 35.66 -6.33
C ARG A 195 6.23 35.85 -6.86
N PRO A 196 5.81 37.07 -7.21
CA PRO A 196 4.53 37.29 -7.88
C PRO A 196 4.54 36.62 -9.26
N ALA A 197 3.36 36.18 -9.72
CA ALA A 197 3.23 35.60 -11.05
C ALA A 197 3.61 36.63 -12.13
N ASN A 198 4.52 36.24 -13.02
CA ASN A 198 4.98 37.07 -14.13
C ASN A 198 5.04 36.23 -15.42
N ARG A 199 4.33 36.66 -16.48
CA ARG A 199 4.27 35.93 -17.76
C ARG A 199 5.65 35.62 -18.36
N ASP A 200 6.64 36.46 -18.10
CA ASP A 200 7.99 36.31 -18.65
C ASP A 200 8.91 35.49 -17.72
N GLU A 201 8.39 34.90 -16.64
CA GLU A 201 9.15 34.10 -15.69
C GLU A 201 8.67 32.64 -15.70
N LEU A 202 9.64 31.71 -15.66
CA LEU A 202 9.44 30.32 -15.30
C LEU A 202 10.06 30.11 -13.91
N LEU A 203 9.23 29.74 -12.93
CA LEU A 203 9.69 29.56 -11.54
C LEU A 203 9.91 28.08 -11.25
N ILE A 204 11.13 27.73 -10.85
CA ILE A 204 11.51 26.39 -10.41
C ILE A 204 12.06 26.50 -8.99
N HIS A 205 11.50 25.73 -8.07
CA HIS A 205 11.84 25.79 -6.66
C HIS A 205 12.64 24.55 -6.27
N PRO A 206 13.92 24.66 -5.86
CA PRO A 206 14.59 23.57 -5.19
C PRO A 206 13.85 23.28 -3.88
N ARG A 207 13.63 22.01 -3.57
CA ARG A 207 13.11 21.53 -2.29
C ARG A 207 14.20 21.63 -1.23
N SER A 208 14.59 22.86 -0.92
CA SER A 208 15.71 23.17 -0.02
C SER A 208 15.26 23.74 1.32
N VAL A 209 13.95 23.85 1.56
CA VAL A 209 13.41 24.43 2.79
C VAL A 209 12.87 23.35 3.71
N VAL A 210 13.27 23.38 4.99
CA VAL A 210 12.66 22.58 6.06
C VAL A 210 12.03 23.52 7.06
N VAL A 211 10.76 23.27 7.38
CA VAL A 211 10.01 24.07 8.36
C VAL A 211 9.95 23.29 9.67
N GLY A 212 10.62 23.83 10.68
CA GLY A 212 10.52 23.35 12.06
C GLY A 212 9.26 23.88 12.72
N VAL A 213 8.49 23.02 13.37
CA VAL A 213 7.21 23.38 14.00
C VAL A 213 7.14 22.85 15.43
N ALA A 214 6.69 23.68 16.38
CA ALA A 214 6.40 23.25 17.75
C ALA A 214 5.01 22.59 17.90
N GLY A 215 4.19 22.71 16.87
CA GLY A 215 2.77 22.34 16.80
C GLY A 215 2.08 23.26 15.79
N GLY A 216 0.87 22.94 15.36
CA GLY A 216 0.07 23.87 14.55
C GLY A 216 -0.62 23.24 13.35
N ASN A 217 -1.27 24.10 12.57
CA ASN A 217 -2.06 23.74 11.40
C ASN A 217 -1.42 24.31 10.12
N VAL A 218 -1.94 23.87 8.96
CA VAL A 218 -1.45 24.31 7.65
C VAL A 218 -1.50 25.83 7.46
N HIS A 219 -2.47 26.52 8.06
CA HIS A 219 -2.61 27.97 7.91
C HIS A 219 -1.48 28.73 8.60
N GLY A 220 -1.09 28.32 9.81
CA GLY A 220 0.05 28.90 10.53
C GLY A 220 1.36 28.71 9.77
N ILE A 221 1.58 27.52 9.21
CA ILE A 221 2.77 27.22 8.41
C ILE A 221 2.81 28.08 7.14
N ARG A 222 1.69 28.20 6.42
CA ARG A 222 1.60 29.06 5.23
C ARG A 222 1.84 30.54 5.55
N ALA A 223 1.31 31.02 6.68
CA ALA A 223 1.57 32.40 7.13
C ALA A 223 3.05 32.63 7.43
N ALA A 224 3.72 31.68 8.09
CA ALA A 224 5.16 31.74 8.37
C ALA A 224 5.99 31.75 7.08
N LEU A 225 5.66 30.89 6.11
CA LEU A 225 6.30 30.87 4.79
C LEU A 225 6.11 32.21 4.06
N GLN A 226 4.89 32.76 4.08
CA GLN A 226 4.59 34.05 3.45
C GLN A 226 5.37 35.19 4.12
N GLN A 227 5.43 35.24 5.45
CA GLN A 227 6.20 36.24 6.19
C GLN A 227 7.70 36.16 5.90
N ALA A 228 8.24 34.95 5.74
CA ALA A 228 9.63 34.73 5.35
C ALA A 228 9.90 34.91 3.84
N GLY A 229 8.86 35.14 3.03
CA GLY A 229 8.97 35.26 1.58
C GLY A 229 9.45 33.96 0.92
N ILE A 230 9.00 32.81 1.41
CA ILE A 230 9.33 31.47 0.92
C ILE A 230 8.18 30.91 0.09
N ALA A 231 8.51 30.31 -1.05
CA ALA A 231 7.53 29.64 -1.90
C ALA A 231 7.19 28.25 -1.36
N GLU A 232 5.91 27.94 -1.21
CA GLU A 232 5.43 26.64 -0.72
C GLU A 232 6.03 25.43 -1.48
N PRO A 233 6.18 25.45 -2.82
CA PRO A 233 6.82 24.34 -3.55
C PRO A 233 8.30 24.09 -3.21
N SER A 234 8.97 25.01 -2.52
CA SER A 234 10.36 24.84 -2.06
C SER A 234 10.48 24.07 -0.75
N VAL A 235 9.36 23.78 -0.08
CA VAL A 235 9.35 23.00 1.17
C VAL A 235 9.63 21.53 0.87
N ALA A 236 10.69 21.01 1.48
CA ALA A 236 11.10 19.61 1.38
C ALA A 236 10.33 18.73 2.37
N CYS A 237 10.25 19.16 3.63
CA CYS A 237 9.55 18.48 4.71
C CYS A 237 9.25 19.41 5.88
N LEU A 238 8.35 18.96 6.76
CA LEU A 238 8.17 19.51 8.10
C LEU A 238 9.04 18.72 9.09
N LEU A 239 9.60 19.41 10.08
CA LEU A 239 10.34 18.81 11.19
C LEU A 239 9.68 19.20 12.52
N ALA A 240 9.32 18.22 13.32
CA ALA A 240 8.67 18.43 14.62
C ALA A 240 9.40 17.67 15.73
N ASP A 241 9.05 18.00 16.97
CA ASP A 241 9.49 17.24 18.14
C ASP A 241 8.99 15.79 18.06
N GLU A 242 9.85 14.83 18.38
CA GLU A 242 9.47 13.42 18.47
C GLU A 242 8.35 13.14 19.48
N GLN A 243 8.14 14.01 20.47
CA GLN A 243 7.00 13.92 21.38
C GLN A 243 5.66 14.21 20.68
N ALA A 244 5.68 14.98 19.59
CA ALA A 244 4.51 15.35 18.79
C ALA A 244 4.21 14.34 17.66
N MET A 245 4.81 13.16 17.66
CA MET A 245 4.57 12.13 16.62
C MET A 245 3.10 11.76 16.44
N ALA A 246 2.29 11.84 17.51
CA ALA A 246 0.87 11.50 17.45
C ALA A 246 -0.06 12.72 17.18
N ASP A 247 0.49 13.92 16.97
CA ASP A 247 -0.31 15.13 16.74
C ASP A 247 -0.99 15.10 15.36
N SER A 248 -2.33 15.01 15.34
CA SER A 248 -3.11 14.94 14.10
C SER A 248 -3.04 16.21 13.26
N GLY A 249 -2.92 17.38 13.89
CA GLY A 249 -2.81 18.67 13.19
C GLY A 249 -1.53 18.76 12.36
N LEU A 250 -0.43 18.20 12.87
CA LEU A 250 0.82 18.12 12.12
C LEU A 250 0.72 17.17 10.92
N HIS A 251 0.07 16.01 11.08
CA HIS A 251 -0.14 15.06 9.98
C HIS A 251 -1.04 15.65 8.89
N GLU A 252 -2.14 16.30 9.28
CA GLU A 252 -3.04 17.01 8.36
C GLU A 252 -2.31 18.13 7.62
N ALA A 253 -1.45 18.88 8.31
CA ALA A 253 -0.67 19.95 7.71
C ALA A 253 0.35 19.42 6.68
N ALA A 254 1.09 18.35 7.03
CA ALA A 254 2.03 17.71 6.11
C ALA A 254 1.33 17.18 4.86
N GLN A 255 0.16 16.55 5.03
CA GLN A 255 -0.67 16.06 3.92
C GLN A 255 -1.17 17.21 3.04
N ALA A 256 -1.66 18.30 3.64
CA ALA A 256 -2.18 19.46 2.90
C ALA A 256 -1.10 20.21 2.10
N LEU A 257 0.16 20.14 2.55
CA LEU A 257 1.33 20.67 1.84
C LEU A 257 1.95 19.67 0.85
N GLY A 258 1.56 18.39 0.91
CA GLY A 258 2.14 17.32 0.08
C GLY A 258 3.61 17.03 0.39
N VAL A 259 4.03 17.20 1.66
CA VAL A 259 5.42 17.02 2.10
C VAL A 259 5.51 15.96 3.21
N ALA A 260 6.72 15.42 3.44
CA ALA A 260 6.93 14.48 4.53
C ALA A 260 6.92 15.20 5.90
N LEU A 261 6.43 14.51 6.93
CA LEU A 261 6.60 14.90 8.32
C LEU A 261 7.73 14.06 8.94
N ARG A 262 8.72 14.75 9.51
CA ARG A 262 9.91 14.18 10.14
C ARG A 262 9.98 14.64 11.59
N PHE A 263 10.70 13.86 12.40
CA PHE A 263 10.77 14.06 13.85
C PHE A 263 12.21 14.00 14.35
N ALA A 264 12.54 14.87 15.30
CA ALA A 264 13.84 14.87 15.96
C ALA A 264 13.69 15.22 17.45
N ALA A 265 14.71 14.92 18.24
CA ALA A 265 14.80 15.40 19.60
C ALA A 265 14.91 16.93 19.60
N ASN A 266 14.18 17.57 20.50
CA ASN A 266 14.04 19.02 20.57
C ASN A 266 14.40 19.53 21.99
N PRO A 267 15.65 19.33 22.45
CA PRO A 267 16.02 19.68 23.82
C PRO A 267 15.99 21.20 24.09
N ASP A 268 16.33 22.01 23.08
CA ASP A 268 16.55 23.46 23.24
C ASP A 268 15.63 24.33 22.36
N GLY A 269 14.58 23.74 21.76
CA GLY A 269 13.62 24.43 20.91
C GLY A 269 13.83 24.24 19.40
N VAL A 270 12.80 24.63 18.64
CA VAL A 270 12.63 24.29 17.21
C VAL A 270 13.82 24.73 16.34
N ALA A 271 14.41 25.89 16.65
CA ALA A 271 15.57 26.40 15.92
C ALA A 271 16.81 25.53 16.12
N SER A 272 17.08 25.08 17.35
CA SER A 272 18.18 24.17 17.68
C SER A 272 17.99 22.81 17.00
N MET A 273 16.75 22.29 17.01
CA MET A 273 16.40 21.06 16.30
C MET A 273 16.68 21.16 14.79
N LEU A 274 16.33 22.28 14.14
CA LEU A 274 16.66 22.50 12.73
C LEU A 274 18.16 22.66 12.49
N ALA A 275 18.87 23.39 13.35
CA ALA A 275 20.32 23.57 13.26
C ALA A 275 21.06 22.23 13.31
N ALA A 276 20.62 21.33 14.20
CA ALA A 276 21.18 19.98 14.31
C ALA A 276 20.87 19.12 13.08
N ALA A 277 19.66 19.23 12.53
CA ALA A 277 19.25 18.46 11.36
C ALA A 277 19.85 18.98 10.05
N LEU A 278 20.15 20.28 9.97
CA LEU A 278 20.68 20.97 8.79
C LEU A 278 21.77 22.00 9.18
N PRO A 279 23.00 21.56 9.50
CA PRO A 279 24.06 22.44 10.00
C PRO A 279 24.44 23.60 9.07
N ASP A 280 24.35 23.37 7.75
CA ASP A 280 24.73 24.34 6.72
C ASP A 280 23.56 25.26 6.27
N ALA A 281 22.38 25.12 6.87
CA ALA A 281 21.20 25.88 6.47
C ALA A 281 21.15 27.27 7.14
N ARG A 282 20.62 28.24 6.40
CA ARG A 282 20.30 29.55 6.98
C ARG A 282 18.97 29.46 7.72
N LEU A 283 18.99 29.79 9.01
CA LEU A 283 17.81 29.78 9.87
C LEU A 283 17.12 31.14 9.93
N THR A 284 15.79 31.12 10.02
CA THR A 284 14.95 32.27 10.34
C THR A 284 13.94 31.83 11.38
N GLU A 285 14.00 32.44 12.57
CA GLU A 285 13.07 32.16 13.66
C GLU A 285 11.83 33.05 13.56
N LEU A 286 10.68 32.43 13.78
CA LEU A 286 9.35 33.04 13.82
C LEU A 286 8.63 32.54 15.08
N GLU A 287 7.53 33.17 15.46
CA GLU A 287 6.79 32.75 16.65
C GLU A 287 6.25 31.31 16.49
N GLY A 288 6.77 30.37 17.29
CA GLY A 288 6.37 28.96 17.28
C GLY A 288 6.83 28.13 16.07
N THR A 289 7.59 28.71 15.14
CA THR A 289 8.06 28.08 13.90
C THR A 289 9.48 28.55 13.59
N ALA A 290 10.32 27.70 13.00
CA ALA A 290 11.57 28.15 12.41
C ALA A 290 11.69 27.60 10.99
N ILE A 291 12.39 28.33 10.13
CA ILE A 291 12.57 27.98 8.71
C ILE A 291 14.06 27.84 8.44
N ALA A 292 14.46 26.67 7.97
CA ALA A 292 15.82 26.38 7.52
C ALA A 292 15.86 26.36 5.99
N VAL A 293 16.75 27.14 5.40
CA VAL A 293 16.99 27.15 3.95
C VAL A 293 18.38 26.59 3.68
N ALA A 294 18.42 25.37 3.15
CA ALA A 294 19.65 24.71 2.71
C ALA A 294 20.15 25.29 1.36
N PRO A 295 21.46 25.20 1.07
CA PRO A 295 22.03 25.69 -0.18
C PRO A 295 21.63 24.84 -1.42
N ALA A 296 21.20 23.60 -1.21
CA ALA A 296 20.81 22.65 -2.24
C ALA A 296 19.51 21.90 -1.83
N PRO A 297 18.85 21.16 -2.75
CA PRO A 297 17.74 20.30 -2.40
C PRO A 297 18.08 19.34 -1.26
N VAL A 298 17.15 19.22 -0.30
CA VAL A 298 17.34 18.44 0.93
C VAL A 298 17.00 16.96 0.69
N GLU A 299 17.89 16.07 1.11
CA GLU A 299 17.58 14.65 1.23
C GLU A 299 16.72 14.40 2.47
N VAL A 300 15.39 14.45 2.29
CA VAL A 300 14.39 14.31 3.36
C VAL A 300 14.59 13.06 4.24
N ALA A 301 15.12 11.98 3.67
CA ALA A 301 15.40 10.75 4.42
C ALA A 301 16.46 10.93 5.52
N GLN A 302 17.36 11.91 5.37
CA GLN A 302 18.43 12.24 6.32
C GLN A 302 17.97 13.26 7.39
N VAL A 303 16.82 13.91 7.21
CA VAL A 303 16.28 14.89 8.16
C VAL A 303 15.50 14.17 9.25
N GLY A 304 16.06 14.10 10.46
CA GLY A 304 15.43 13.42 11.60
C GLY A 304 14.99 11.98 11.25
N ARG A 305 13.91 11.51 11.87
CA ARG A 305 13.31 10.19 11.63
C ARG A 305 11.83 10.28 11.26
N ARG A 306 11.31 9.24 10.63
CA ARG A 306 9.86 9.09 10.41
C ARG A 306 9.17 8.53 11.65
N ARG A 307 7.84 8.72 11.74
CA ARG A 307 7.00 8.02 12.72
C ARG A 307 6.99 6.52 12.41
N GLY A 308 7.10 5.71 13.45
CA GLY A 308 6.92 4.26 13.39
C GLY A 308 5.51 3.86 13.03
N ARG A 309 5.33 2.74 12.34
CA ARG A 309 4.01 2.20 12.04
C ARG A 309 3.93 0.71 12.32
N LEU A 310 2.86 0.30 12.98
CA LEU A 310 2.49 -1.09 13.24
C LEU A 310 1.10 -1.35 12.68
N ALA A 311 0.97 -2.26 11.72
CA ALA A 311 -0.33 -2.71 11.23
C ALA A 311 -0.57 -4.18 11.59
N VAL A 312 -1.72 -4.49 12.17
CA VAL A 312 -2.17 -5.87 12.37
C VAL A 312 -3.10 -6.22 11.23
N ILE A 313 -2.72 -7.19 10.41
CA ILE A 313 -3.36 -7.42 9.10
C ILE A 313 -4.02 -8.79 8.99
N GLY A 314 -5.21 -8.82 8.39
CA GLY A 314 -5.93 -10.05 8.05
C GLY A 314 -5.65 -10.52 6.63
N LEU A 315 -4.97 -11.66 6.49
CA LEU A 315 -4.66 -12.25 5.18
C LEU A 315 -5.90 -12.84 4.47
N GLY A 316 -7.04 -12.94 5.17
CA GLY A 316 -8.18 -13.73 4.71
C GLY A 316 -7.95 -15.24 4.91
N PRO A 317 -8.78 -16.11 4.29
CA PRO A 317 -8.76 -17.54 4.58
C PRO A 317 -7.53 -18.27 4.01
N GLY A 318 -6.91 -17.70 2.98
CA GLY A 318 -5.64 -18.17 2.41
C GLY A 318 -5.46 -17.93 0.91
N ALA A 319 -6.55 -17.65 0.19
CA ALA A 319 -6.50 -17.36 -1.24
C ALA A 319 -6.09 -15.90 -1.46
N ALA A 320 -5.13 -15.66 -2.36
CA ALA A 320 -4.59 -14.34 -2.61
C ALA A 320 -5.66 -13.36 -3.18
N GLU A 321 -6.67 -13.86 -3.89
CA GLU A 321 -7.79 -13.04 -4.36
C GLU A 321 -8.74 -12.57 -3.24
N LEU A 322 -8.74 -13.25 -2.08
CA LEU A 322 -9.56 -12.88 -0.92
C LEU A 322 -8.84 -11.95 0.06
N MET A 323 -7.57 -11.63 -0.21
CA MET A 323 -6.84 -10.60 0.53
C MET A 323 -7.23 -9.22 0.03
N VAL A 324 -7.73 -8.37 0.93
CA VAL A 324 -8.23 -7.04 0.60
C VAL A 324 -7.10 -6.11 0.11
N PRO A 325 -7.38 -5.15 -0.80
CA PRO A 325 -6.35 -4.28 -1.37
C PRO A 325 -5.53 -3.49 -0.33
N ALA A 326 -6.17 -3.03 0.75
CA ALA A 326 -5.49 -2.31 1.83
C ALA A 326 -4.40 -3.17 2.49
N VAL A 327 -4.66 -4.46 2.75
CA VAL A 327 -3.70 -5.39 3.33
C VAL A 327 -2.53 -5.67 2.38
N LYS A 328 -2.79 -5.78 1.07
CA LYS A 328 -1.73 -5.94 0.05
C LYS A 328 -0.81 -4.73 0.02
N ALA A 329 -1.38 -3.52 -0.01
CA ALA A 329 -0.61 -2.28 0.01
C ALA A 329 0.22 -2.17 1.30
N GLU A 330 -0.35 -2.60 2.42
CA GLU A 330 0.34 -2.58 3.71
C GLU A 330 1.54 -3.52 3.76
N LEU A 331 1.34 -4.76 3.33
CA LEU A 331 2.38 -5.76 3.28
C LEU A 331 3.51 -5.34 2.33
N ALA A 332 3.17 -4.73 1.20
CA ALA A 332 4.12 -4.20 0.23
C ALA A 332 4.93 -3.00 0.75
N ARG A 333 4.48 -2.34 1.84
CA ARG A 333 5.17 -1.22 2.50
C ARG A 333 5.97 -1.65 3.73
N ALA A 334 5.70 -2.83 4.28
CA ALA A 334 6.32 -3.31 5.50
C ALA A 334 7.83 -3.57 5.31
N GLU A 335 8.64 -3.19 6.29
CA GLU A 335 10.04 -3.61 6.41
C GLU A 335 10.14 -4.90 7.23
N ASP A 336 9.29 -5.05 8.26
CA ASP A 336 9.25 -6.23 9.13
C ASP A 336 7.90 -6.91 9.06
N VAL A 337 7.92 -8.23 8.90
CA VAL A 337 6.72 -9.08 8.88
C VAL A 337 6.80 -10.07 10.02
N LEU A 338 5.97 -9.89 11.04
CA LEU A 338 5.90 -10.76 12.20
C LEU A 338 4.65 -11.64 12.14
N GLY A 339 4.76 -12.89 12.58
CA GLY A 339 3.60 -13.76 12.67
C GLY A 339 3.92 -15.18 13.07
N TYR A 340 2.86 -15.98 13.16
CA TYR A 340 3.02 -17.43 13.16
C TYR A 340 3.61 -17.86 11.80
N GLU A 341 4.65 -18.69 11.82
CA GLU A 341 5.43 -19.06 10.63
C GLU A 341 4.57 -19.43 9.40
N THR A 342 3.50 -20.21 9.61
CA THR A 342 2.59 -20.60 8.51
C THR A 342 1.93 -19.40 7.86
N TYR A 343 1.52 -18.39 8.64
CA TYR A 343 0.84 -17.20 8.12
C TYR A 343 1.82 -16.25 7.45
N VAL A 344 3.05 -16.13 7.97
CA VAL A 344 4.11 -15.36 7.31
C VAL A 344 4.41 -15.95 5.94
N ARG A 345 4.60 -17.27 5.85
CA ARG A 345 4.83 -17.94 4.55
C ARG A 345 3.67 -17.77 3.56
N MET A 346 2.43 -17.65 4.06
CA MET A 346 1.24 -17.42 3.24
C MET A 346 1.08 -15.97 2.78
N ALA A 347 1.66 -15.00 3.47
CA ALA A 347 1.45 -13.58 3.18
C ALA A 347 2.15 -13.13 1.88
N GLY A 348 3.23 -13.80 1.49
CA GLY A 348 4.06 -13.42 0.35
C GLY A 348 3.33 -13.37 -1.01
N PRO A 349 4.01 -12.90 -2.07
CA PRO A 349 5.47 -12.70 -2.17
C PRO A 349 5.98 -11.47 -1.40
N PHE A 350 7.27 -11.51 -1.04
CA PHE A 350 7.97 -10.45 -0.31
C PHE A 350 9.04 -9.78 -1.18
N ARG A 351 9.38 -8.54 -0.85
CA ARG A 351 10.56 -7.85 -1.38
C ARG A 351 11.82 -8.38 -0.69
N ASP A 352 12.95 -8.30 -1.37
CA ASP A 352 14.24 -8.80 -0.87
C ASP A 352 14.71 -8.10 0.43
N ASP A 353 14.27 -6.86 0.66
CA ASP A 353 14.61 -6.06 1.84
C ASP A 353 13.71 -6.34 3.06
N GLN A 354 12.67 -7.17 2.92
CA GLN A 354 11.75 -7.47 4.03
C GLN A 354 12.34 -8.50 5.00
N VAL A 355 12.29 -8.18 6.29
CA VAL A 355 12.73 -9.05 7.37
C VAL A 355 11.55 -9.85 7.91
N LEU A 356 11.65 -11.18 7.86
CA LEU A 356 10.62 -12.09 8.32
C LEU A 356 10.91 -12.59 9.73
N HIS A 357 10.01 -12.31 10.67
CA HIS A 357 10.10 -12.72 12.07
C HIS A 357 9.08 -13.83 12.34
N CYS A 358 9.49 -15.07 12.02
CA CYS A 358 8.67 -16.25 12.22
C CYS A 358 8.72 -16.72 13.68
N THR A 359 7.54 -16.84 14.30
CA THR A 359 7.39 -17.35 15.68
C THR A 359 6.44 -18.55 15.72
N ASP A 360 6.41 -19.25 16.85
CA ASP A 360 5.39 -20.27 17.12
C ASP A 360 4.03 -19.63 17.49
N ASN A 361 3.01 -20.44 17.77
CA ASN A 361 1.66 -19.93 18.11
C ASN A 361 1.41 -19.71 19.61
N ARG A 362 2.44 -19.80 20.47
CA ARG A 362 2.29 -19.71 21.94
C ARG A 362 2.75 -18.37 22.51
N GLU A 363 3.38 -17.53 21.69
CA GLU A 363 4.05 -16.31 22.12
C GLU A 363 3.37 -15.03 21.61
N GLU A 364 2.03 -14.99 21.57
CA GLU A 364 1.26 -13.86 21.02
C GLU A 364 1.62 -12.52 21.69
N MET A 365 1.71 -12.50 23.02
CA MET A 365 2.07 -11.28 23.75
C MET A 365 3.52 -10.82 23.47
N GLN A 366 4.47 -11.75 23.36
CA GLN A 366 5.85 -11.41 23.05
C GLN A 366 5.98 -10.89 21.61
N ARG A 367 5.25 -11.50 20.66
CA ARG A 367 5.17 -11.01 19.27
C ARG A 367 4.63 -9.59 19.20
N ALA A 368 3.57 -9.28 19.95
CA ALA A 368 3.02 -7.93 20.02
C ALA A 368 4.03 -6.91 20.56
N ARG A 369 4.75 -7.25 21.63
CA ARG A 369 5.80 -6.39 22.22
C ARG A 369 6.96 -6.16 21.25
N HIS A 370 7.46 -7.21 20.60
CA HIS A 370 8.52 -7.11 19.59
C HIS A 370 8.10 -6.22 18.41
N ALA A 371 6.83 -6.29 18.00
CA ALA A 371 6.32 -5.43 16.94
C ALA A 371 6.35 -3.94 17.32
N PHE A 372 6.03 -3.60 18.57
CA PHE A 372 6.17 -2.23 19.07
C PHE A 372 7.63 -1.79 19.22
N GLU A 373 8.52 -2.66 19.69
CA GLU A 373 9.96 -2.35 19.80
C GLU A 373 10.56 -1.95 18.45
N LEU A 374 10.21 -2.67 17.38
CA LEU A 374 10.61 -2.33 16.01
C LEU A 374 9.94 -1.05 15.52
N ALA A 375 8.62 -0.93 15.69
CA ALA A 375 7.88 0.23 15.23
C ALA A 375 8.36 1.52 15.93
N ALA A 376 8.63 1.50 17.24
CA ALA A 376 9.14 2.64 18.00
C ALA A 376 10.49 3.20 17.50
N GLN A 377 11.24 2.40 16.75
CA GLN A 377 12.48 2.83 16.06
C GLN A 377 12.20 3.60 14.76
N GLY A 378 10.93 3.81 14.40
CA GLY A 378 10.52 4.44 13.15
C GLY A 378 10.28 3.44 12.03
N ARG A 379 10.31 2.13 12.29
CA ARG A 379 10.16 1.08 11.26
C ARG A 379 8.70 0.88 10.84
N SER A 380 8.53 0.26 9.68
CA SER A 380 7.24 -0.13 9.09
C SER A 380 7.00 -1.61 9.36
N VAL A 381 6.08 -1.93 10.26
CA VAL A 381 5.92 -3.26 10.83
C VAL A 381 4.52 -3.80 10.55
N VAL A 382 4.43 -5.06 10.13
CA VAL A 382 3.15 -5.78 10.04
C VAL A 382 3.13 -7.03 10.90
N VAL A 383 2.01 -7.25 11.59
CA VAL A 383 1.71 -8.49 12.30
C VAL A 383 0.62 -9.23 11.55
N VAL A 384 0.94 -10.39 10.97
CA VAL A 384 0.01 -11.14 10.14
C VAL A 384 -0.90 -12.07 10.96
N SER A 385 -2.17 -12.10 10.58
CA SER A 385 -3.19 -13.03 11.08
C SER A 385 -3.92 -13.69 9.91
N SER A 386 -4.31 -14.96 10.06
CA SER A 386 -5.25 -15.59 9.13
C SER A 386 -6.67 -15.08 9.37
N GLY A 387 -7.47 -14.96 8.33
CA GLY A 387 -8.83 -14.44 8.44
C GLY A 387 -8.80 -12.95 8.75
N ASP A 388 -9.53 -12.55 9.80
CA ASP A 388 -9.57 -11.19 10.32
C ASP A 388 -8.74 -11.08 11.61
N PRO A 389 -7.91 -10.04 11.80
CA PRO A 389 -7.05 -9.94 12.98
C PRO A 389 -7.83 -9.67 14.28
N GLY A 390 -9.08 -9.21 14.19
CA GLY A 390 -9.99 -9.00 15.32
C GLY A 390 -10.74 -10.27 15.74
N VAL A 391 -10.70 -11.35 14.96
CA VAL A 391 -11.41 -12.60 15.26
C VAL A 391 -10.45 -13.67 15.77
N PHE A 392 -10.31 -13.78 17.09
CA PHE A 392 -9.45 -14.76 17.78
C PHE A 392 -8.00 -14.75 17.28
N ALA A 393 -7.46 -13.56 17.06
CA ALA A 393 -6.13 -13.36 16.48
C ALA A 393 -5.41 -12.15 17.13
N MET A 394 -4.40 -11.60 16.45
CA MET A 394 -3.39 -10.74 17.07
C MET A 394 -3.87 -9.34 17.48
N ALA A 395 -5.01 -8.82 17.00
CA ALA A 395 -5.42 -7.44 17.29
C ALA A 395 -5.62 -7.22 18.80
N ALA A 396 -6.26 -8.18 19.49
CA ALA A 396 -6.46 -8.11 20.94
C ALA A 396 -5.12 -8.10 21.69
N ALA A 397 -4.21 -9.03 21.38
CA ALA A 397 -2.89 -9.11 22.00
C ALA A 397 -2.04 -7.85 21.77
N VAL A 398 -2.14 -7.24 20.59
CA VAL A 398 -1.44 -5.98 20.27
C VAL A 398 -2.02 -4.81 21.07
N LEU A 399 -3.34 -4.70 21.17
CA LEU A 399 -3.97 -3.65 21.97
C LEU A 399 -3.70 -3.82 23.47
N GLU A 400 -3.71 -5.06 23.98
CA GLU A 400 -3.33 -5.38 25.35
C GLU A 400 -1.88 -4.98 25.62
N ALA A 401 -0.94 -5.34 24.74
CA ALA A 401 0.46 -4.96 24.87
C ALA A 401 0.66 -3.43 24.93
N LEU A 402 -0.09 -2.67 24.13
CA LEU A 402 -0.06 -1.20 24.16
C LEU A 402 -0.67 -0.64 25.45
N HIS A 403 -1.82 -1.19 25.86
CA HIS A 403 -2.55 -0.75 27.05
C HIS A 403 -1.75 -0.99 28.34
N GLU A 404 -1.06 -2.13 28.44
CA GLU A 404 -0.21 -2.47 29.58
C GLU A 404 1.12 -1.68 29.61
N SER A 405 1.55 -1.14 28.47
CA SER A 405 2.83 -0.44 28.36
C SER A 405 2.74 1.00 28.87
N SER A 406 3.73 1.39 29.67
CA SER A 406 3.98 2.78 30.05
C SER A 406 5.03 3.46 29.17
N ASP A 407 5.59 2.76 28.16
CA ASP A 407 6.61 3.32 27.27
C ASP A 407 5.99 4.37 26.34
N PRO A 408 6.35 5.67 26.49
CA PRO A 408 5.80 6.72 25.65
C PRO A 408 6.12 6.54 24.16
N ALA A 409 7.20 5.84 23.81
CA ALA A 409 7.54 5.58 22.41
C ALA A 409 6.53 4.67 21.72
N TRP A 410 5.93 3.72 22.44
CA TRP A 410 4.90 2.82 21.90
C TRP A 410 3.60 3.57 21.64
N HIS A 411 3.21 4.46 22.55
CA HIS A 411 2.02 5.32 22.39
C HIS A 411 2.15 6.34 21.26
N ARG A 412 3.37 6.52 20.71
CA ARG A 412 3.64 7.37 19.54
C ARG A 412 3.68 6.59 18.23
N VAL A 413 3.64 5.26 18.26
CA VAL A 413 3.53 4.45 17.04
C VAL A 413 2.20 4.72 16.35
N ASP A 414 2.21 4.75 15.02
CA ASP A 414 0.99 4.72 14.22
C ASP A 414 0.46 3.28 14.18
N LEU A 415 -0.64 3.00 14.89
CA LEU A 415 -1.21 1.65 15.01
C LEU A 415 -2.48 1.55 14.16
N GLU A 416 -2.54 0.54 13.30
CA GLU A 416 -3.73 0.25 12.48
C GLU A 416 -4.12 -1.23 12.52
N ILE A 417 -5.42 -1.50 12.51
CA ILE A 417 -5.99 -2.84 12.39
C ILE A 417 -6.67 -2.95 11.04
N LEU A 418 -6.12 -3.75 10.13
CA LEU A 418 -6.64 -3.91 8.77
C LEU A 418 -7.46 -5.20 8.66
N PRO A 419 -8.73 -5.12 8.21
CA PRO A 419 -9.63 -6.25 8.22
C PRO A 419 -9.25 -7.32 7.19
N GLY A 420 -9.75 -8.53 7.40
CA GLY A 420 -9.63 -9.63 6.45
C GLY A 420 -10.88 -10.48 6.37
N VAL A 421 -11.03 -11.27 5.30
CA VAL A 421 -12.18 -12.17 5.16
C VAL A 421 -12.06 -13.31 6.18
N SER A 422 -12.92 -13.28 7.20
CA SER A 422 -12.92 -14.29 8.26
C SER A 422 -13.30 -15.69 7.76
N ALA A 423 -12.77 -16.75 8.38
CA ALA A 423 -12.96 -18.12 7.92
C ALA A 423 -14.43 -18.58 7.92
N SER A 424 -15.25 -18.06 8.86
CA SER A 424 -16.68 -18.33 8.93
C SER A 424 -17.42 -17.79 7.70
N LEU A 425 -17.14 -16.55 7.29
CA LEU A 425 -17.74 -15.94 6.12
C LEU A 425 -17.27 -16.59 4.82
N ALA A 426 -15.97 -16.91 4.74
CA ALA A 426 -15.42 -17.64 3.60
C ALA A 426 -16.07 -19.03 3.46
N THR A 427 -16.23 -19.76 4.56
CA THR A 427 -16.89 -21.08 4.58
C THR A 427 -18.36 -20.95 4.19
N ALA A 428 -19.07 -19.96 4.73
CA ALA A 428 -20.47 -19.72 4.41
C ALA A 428 -20.66 -19.44 2.91
N ALA A 429 -19.82 -18.60 2.31
CA ALA A 429 -19.90 -18.28 0.88
C ALA A 429 -19.69 -19.52 -0.02
N GLN A 430 -18.87 -20.48 0.39
CA GLN A 430 -18.70 -21.75 -0.33
C GLN A 430 -19.92 -22.67 -0.19
N ALA A 431 -20.63 -22.60 0.94
CA ALA A 431 -21.77 -23.44 1.26
C ALA A 431 -23.15 -22.87 0.87
N GLY A 432 -23.22 -21.58 0.51
CA GLY A 432 -24.45 -20.87 0.21
C GLY A 432 -24.64 -19.66 1.14
N ALA A 433 -25.63 -19.73 2.03
CA ALA A 433 -25.93 -18.67 2.99
C ALA A 433 -26.30 -19.23 4.39
N PRO A 434 -25.51 -20.13 5.00
CA PRO A 434 -25.83 -20.68 6.32
C PRO A 434 -25.87 -19.60 7.41
N LEU A 435 -25.12 -18.50 7.23
CA LEU A 435 -25.10 -17.33 8.13
C LEU A 435 -26.09 -16.22 7.68
N GLY A 436 -27.15 -16.57 6.94
CA GLY A 436 -28.12 -15.63 6.38
C GLY A 436 -29.11 -15.02 7.39
N HIS A 437 -29.07 -15.47 8.64
CA HIS A 437 -29.81 -14.93 9.79
C HIS A 437 -28.81 -14.72 10.95
N ASP A 438 -29.29 -14.20 12.08
CA ASP A 438 -28.52 -14.03 13.32
C ASP A 438 -27.64 -15.25 13.63
N PHE A 439 -26.35 -14.96 13.82
CA PHE A 439 -25.34 -15.97 14.10
C PHE A 439 -24.37 -15.46 15.17
N CYS A 440 -23.62 -16.38 15.75
CA CYS A 440 -22.56 -16.03 16.67
C CYS A 440 -21.28 -16.83 16.35
N VAL A 441 -20.16 -16.26 16.76
CA VAL A 441 -18.82 -16.80 16.53
C VAL A 441 -18.21 -17.18 17.87
N MET A 442 -17.74 -18.42 18.02
CA MET A 442 -17.19 -18.93 19.28
C MET A 442 -15.90 -19.70 19.08
N SER A 443 -14.86 -19.34 19.83
CA SER A 443 -13.66 -20.17 19.99
C SER A 443 -13.90 -21.23 21.06
N LEU A 444 -13.67 -22.50 20.71
CA LEU A 444 -13.72 -23.63 21.65
C LEU A 444 -12.42 -23.83 22.43
N SER A 445 -11.41 -22.97 22.20
CA SER A 445 -10.18 -22.98 23.00
C SER A 445 -10.43 -22.39 24.40
N ASP A 446 -9.96 -23.10 25.41
CA ASP A 446 -10.04 -22.77 26.85
C ASP A 446 -8.70 -22.37 27.47
N ASN A 447 -7.65 -22.16 26.66
CA ASN A 447 -6.32 -21.77 27.13
C ASN A 447 -6.33 -20.55 28.07
N LEU A 448 -7.14 -19.54 27.72
CA LEU A 448 -7.24 -18.26 28.44
C LEU A 448 -8.66 -18.01 28.94
N LYS A 449 -9.56 -19.00 28.85
CA LYS A 449 -10.98 -18.87 29.19
C LYS A 449 -11.46 -20.18 29.81
N PRO A 450 -11.95 -20.18 31.06
CA PRO A 450 -12.49 -21.38 31.68
C PRO A 450 -13.60 -22.02 30.84
N TRP A 451 -13.58 -23.36 30.73
CA TRP A 451 -14.59 -24.11 29.94
C TRP A 451 -16.03 -23.78 30.35
N SER A 452 -16.28 -23.57 31.63
CA SER A 452 -17.61 -23.18 32.16
C SER A 452 -18.18 -21.91 31.50
N ILE A 453 -17.32 -20.96 31.11
CA ILE A 453 -17.73 -19.76 30.36
C ILE A 453 -18.08 -20.12 28.91
N ILE A 454 -17.35 -21.07 28.30
CA ILE A 454 -17.63 -21.57 26.94
C ILE A 454 -18.97 -22.29 26.91
N GLU A 455 -19.17 -23.23 27.82
CA GLU A 455 -20.42 -24.00 27.94
C GLU A 455 -21.63 -23.09 28.17
N LYS A 456 -21.52 -22.12 29.10
CA LYS A 456 -22.59 -21.14 29.33
C LYS A 456 -22.93 -20.35 28.05
N ARG A 457 -21.92 -19.92 27.28
CA ARG A 457 -22.15 -19.18 26.01
C ARG A 457 -22.78 -20.07 24.94
N LEU A 458 -22.33 -21.32 24.82
CA LEU A 458 -22.89 -22.31 23.90
C LEU A 458 -24.36 -22.58 24.21
N ASP A 459 -24.69 -22.83 25.48
CA ASP A 459 -26.05 -23.12 25.92
C ASP A 459 -27.00 -21.95 25.64
N LEU A 460 -26.59 -20.72 25.96
CA LEU A 460 -27.38 -19.51 25.68
C LEU A 460 -27.54 -19.22 24.19
N ALA A 461 -26.46 -19.36 23.40
CA ALA A 461 -26.52 -19.15 21.96
C ALA A 461 -27.38 -20.19 21.26
N ALA A 462 -27.32 -21.44 21.72
CA ALA A 462 -28.18 -22.52 21.26
C ALA A 462 -29.64 -22.24 21.65
N GLN A 463 -29.91 -21.89 22.91
CA GLN A 463 -31.26 -21.53 23.37
C GLN A 463 -31.87 -20.37 22.58
N ALA A 464 -31.07 -19.37 22.21
CA ALA A 464 -31.49 -18.21 21.40
C ALA A 464 -31.67 -18.52 19.90
N ASP A 465 -31.58 -19.79 19.51
CA ASP A 465 -31.67 -20.27 18.14
C ASP A 465 -30.69 -19.64 17.12
N LEU A 466 -29.52 -19.20 17.59
CA LEU A 466 -28.51 -18.64 16.71
C LEU A 466 -27.83 -19.73 15.87
N VAL A 467 -27.41 -19.37 14.65
CA VAL A 467 -26.43 -20.16 13.89
C VAL A 467 -25.07 -20.04 14.58
N LEU A 468 -24.33 -21.14 14.73
CA LEU A 468 -23.08 -21.18 15.49
C LEU A 468 -21.88 -21.41 14.58
N ALA A 469 -20.87 -20.54 14.63
CA ALA A 469 -19.60 -20.74 13.95
C ALA A 469 -18.48 -21.03 14.95
N PHE A 470 -17.96 -22.27 14.94
CA PHE A 470 -16.90 -22.69 15.85
C PHE A 470 -15.51 -22.50 15.25
N TYR A 471 -14.71 -21.68 15.93
CA TYR A 471 -13.28 -21.52 15.73
C TYR A 471 -12.50 -22.39 16.72
N ASN A 472 -11.29 -22.76 16.33
CA ASN A 472 -10.42 -23.63 17.11
C ASN A 472 -11.18 -24.85 17.66
N PRO A 473 -11.91 -25.60 16.81
CA PRO A 473 -12.94 -26.51 17.30
C PRO A 473 -12.35 -27.72 18.05
N ILE A 474 -11.14 -28.14 17.69
CA ILE A 474 -10.46 -29.28 18.32
C ILE A 474 -8.96 -29.12 18.25
N SER A 475 -8.24 -29.52 19.31
CA SER A 475 -6.77 -29.49 19.36
C SER A 475 -6.20 -30.83 19.82
N ARG A 476 -4.94 -31.14 19.47
CA ARG A 476 -4.26 -32.38 19.93
C ARG A 476 -4.18 -32.49 21.45
N SER A 477 -4.01 -31.36 22.13
CA SER A 477 -3.95 -31.30 23.59
C SER A 477 -5.30 -31.50 24.26
N ARG A 478 -6.42 -31.26 23.56
CA ARG A 478 -7.79 -31.26 24.13
C ARG A 478 -8.80 -31.80 23.11
N PRO A 479 -8.78 -33.11 22.84
CA PRO A 479 -9.64 -33.71 21.81
C PRO A 479 -11.13 -33.76 22.19
N HIS A 480 -11.48 -33.57 23.47
CA HIS A 480 -12.85 -33.71 23.98
C HIS A 480 -13.75 -32.48 23.76
N GLN A 481 -13.17 -31.30 23.50
CA GLN A 481 -13.90 -30.01 23.53
C GLN A 481 -15.08 -29.96 22.55
N LEU A 482 -14.85 -30.40 21.31
CA LEU A 482 -15.91 -30.44 20.31
C LEU A 482 -17.05 -31.36 20.72
N GLY A 483 -16.74 -32.56 21.25
CA GLY A 483 -17.76 -33.51 21.71
C GLY A 483 -18.68 -32.90 22.77
N VAL A 484 -18.09 -32.29 23.81
CA VAL A 484 -18.85 -31.62 24.88
C VAL A 484 -19.65 -30.43 24.34
N ALA A 485 -19.08 -29.63 23.44
CA ALA A 485 -19.80 -28.52 22.82
C ALA A 485 -21.04 -29.01 22.04
N LEU A 486 -20.92 -30.11 21.30
CA LEU A 486 -22.04 -30.71 20.56
C LEU A 486 -23.11 -31.28 21.49
N GLU A 487 -22.74 -31.87 22.63
CA GLU A 487 -23.70 -32.30 23.65
C GLU A 487 -24.54 -31.13 24.18
N VAL A 488 -23.93 -29.97 24.41
CA VAL A 488 -24.65 -28.74 24.82
C VAL A 488 -25.61 -28.29 23.73
N VAL A 489 -25.16 -28.23 22.47
CA VAL A 489 -26.00 -27.80 21.34
C VAL A 489 -27.18 -28.76 21.12
N ARG A 490 -26.97 -30.08 21.26
CA ARG A 490 -28.01 -31.11 21.13
C ARG A 490 -29.13 -31.01 22.17
N ARG A 491 -28.97 -30.23 23.24
CA ARG A 491 -30.06 -29.91 24.18
C ARG A 491 -31.12 -29.00 23.54
N HIS A 492 -30.77 -28.26 22.49
CA HIS A 492 -31.60 -27.21 21.88
C HIS A 492 -31.79 -27.34 20.36
N ARG A 493 -31.14 -28.33 19.71
CA ARG A 493 -31.19 -28.56 18.27
C ARG A 493 -31.57 -30.00 17.94
N ASP A 494 -32.35 -30.16 16.88
CA ASP A 494 -32.69 -31.47 16.36
C ASP A 494 -31.47 -32.15 15.71
N GLY A 495 -31.45 -33.48 15.73
CA GLY A 495 -30.37 -34.25 15.12
C GLY A 495 -30.22 -34.01 13.61
N SER A 496 -31.28 -33.62 12.91
CA SER A 496 -31.28 -33.32 11.48
C SER A 496 -30.73 -31.94 11.11
N THR A 497 -30.46 -31.06 12.08
CA THR A 497 -29.94 -29.72 11.82
C THR A 497 -28.68 -29.77 10.95
N PRO A 498 -28.63 -29.06 9.81
CA PRO A 498 -27.46 -29.05 8.94
C PRO A 498 -26.22 -28.44 9.63
N VAL A 499 -25.08 -29.07 9.39
CA VAL A 499 -23.74 -28.62 9.80
C VAL A 499 -22.83 -28.57 8.57
N VAL A 500 -22.18 -27.42 8.37
CA VAL A 500 -21.18 -27.23 7.33
C VAL A 500 -19.78 -27.35 7.93
N LEU A 501 -18.96 -28.21 7.33
CA LEU A 501 -17.54 -28.37 7.63
C LEU A 501 -16.72 -27.80 6.48
N GLY A 502 -16.12 -26.63 6.70
CA GLY A 502 -15.19 -25.99 5.77
C GLY A 502 -13.76 -26.20 6.23
N ARG A 503 -13.05 -27.16 5.63
CA ARG A 503 -11.64 -27.42 5.92
C ARG A 503 -10.79 -26.73 4.86
N ASP A 504 -9.76 -26.03 5.29
CA ASP A 504 -8.78 -25.43 4.38
C ASP A 504 -9.35 -24.49 3.33
N ILE A 505 -10.42 -23.79 3.68
CA ILE A 505 -11.06 -22.81 2.81
C ILE A 505 -10.02 -21.79 2.32
N GLY A 506 -10.00 -21.54 1.02
CA GLY A 506 -9.06 -20.66 0.34
C GLY A 506 -7.66 -21.24 0.14
N ARG A 507 -7.44 -22.55 0.37
CA ARG A 507 -6.11 -23.19 0.24
C ARG A 507 -6.20 -24.41 -0.68
N PRO A 508 -5.07 -24.92 -1.23
CA PRO A 508 -5.08 -26.06 -2.15
C PRO A 508 -5.75 -27.33 -1.62
N GLY A 509 -5.82 -27.50 -0.29
CA GLY A 509 -6.47 -28.64 0.37
C GLY A 509 -7.95 -28.42 0.72
N GLN A 510 -8.60 -27.40 0.16
CA GLN A 510 -9.97 -27.03 0.52
C GLN A 510 -10.95 -28.19 0.33
N THR A 511 -11.74 -28.48 1.36
CA THR A 511 -12.89 -29.39 1.27
C THR A 511 -14.10 -28.77 1.96
N LEU A 512 -15.28 -28.98 1.38
CA LEU A 512 -16.55 -28.58 1.95
C LEU A 512 -17.44 -29.82 2.11
N LYS A 513 -17.93 -30.06 3.32
CA LYS A 513 -18.84 -31.18 3.62
C LYS A 513 -20.05 -30.67 4.39
N VAL A 514 -21.24 -31.13 4.00
CA VAL A 514 -22.47 -30.90 4.76
C VAL A 514 -22.87 -32.23 5.40
N VAL A 515 -23.11 -32.21 6.71
CA VAL A 515 -23.63 -33.34 7.50
C VAL A 515 -24.73 -32.86 8.41
N THR A 516 -25.45 -33.78 9.04
CA THR A 516 -26.39 -33.43 10.12
C THR A 516 -25.68 -33.38 11.47
N LEU A 517 -26.30 -32.73 12.46
CA LEU A 517 -25.79 -32.68 13.84
C LEU A 517 -25.66 -34.07 14.49
N ALA A 518 -26.50 -35.03 14.09
CA ALA A 518 -26.43 -36.42 14.51
C ALA A 518 -25.24 -37.17 13.90
N GLU A 519 -24.87 -36.86 12.65
CA GLU A 519 -23.77 -37.50 11.92
C GLU A 519 -22.40 -36.88 12.23
N LEU A 520 -22.37 -35.68 12.81
CA LEU A 520 -21.12 -34.99 13.11
C LEU A 520 -20.35 -35.72 14.23
N LEU A 521 -19.19 -36.25 13.86
CA LEU A 521 -18.23 -36.88 14.77
C LEU A 521 -16.97 -36.01 14.93
N PRO A 522 -16.37 -35.91 16.13
CA PRO A 522 -15.19 -35.07 16.36
C PRO A 522 -14.00 -35.35 15.42
N GLU A 523 -13.80 -36.60 15.01
CA GLU A 523 -12.74 -37.03 14.09
C GLU A 523 -12.87 -36.46 12.66
N MET A 524 -14.04 -35.91 12.30
CA MET A 524 -14.27 -35.24 11.02
C MET A 524 -13.67 -33.83 10.99
N VAL A 525 -13.23 -33.31 12.14
CA VAL A 525 -12.83 -31.93 12.34
C VAL A 525 -11.38 -31.90 12.81
N ASP A 526 -10.62 -30.90 12.36
CA ASP A 526 -9.29 -30.59 12.90
C ASP A 526 -9.10 -29.08 13.09
N MET A 527 -7.89 -28.66 13.46
CA MET A 527 -7.55 -27.24 13.68
C MET A 527 -7.75 -26.34 12.45
N ARG A 528 -7.86 -26.91 11.25
CA ARG A 528 -8.01 -26.18 9.98
C ARG A 528 -9.46 -26.22 9.46
N THR A 529 -10.38 -26.68 10.30
CA THR A 529 -11.79 -26.87 9.96
C THR A 529 -12.64 -25.81 10.64
N MET A 530 -13.45 -25.10 9.86
CA MET A 530 -14.56 -24.26 10.34
C MET A 530 -15.82 -25.11 10.44
N VAL A 531 -16.50 -25.06 11.59
CA VAL A 531 -17.76 -25.78 11.82
C VAL A 531 -18.88 -24.77 11.93
N LEU A 532 -19.83 -24.79 11.00
CA LEU A 532 -21.04 -23.96 11.06
C LEU A 532 -22.24 -24.85 11.38
N VAL A 533 -22.82 -24.70 12.57
CA VAL A 533 -24.03 -25.42 12.99
C VAL A 533 -25.24 -24.53 12.75
N GLY A 534 -26.21 -25.02 11.98
CA GLY A 534 -27.45 -24.32 11.68
C GLY A 534 -28.31 -23.97 12.92
N SER A 535 -29.26 -23.06 12.72
CA SER A 535 -30.41 -22.87 13.60
C SER A 535 -31.46 -23.96 13.36
N SER A 536 -32.57 -23.91 14.10
CA SER A 536 -33.72 -24.78 13.90
C SER A 536 -34.36 -24.66 12.50
N THR A 537 -34.16 -23.53 11.82
CA THR A 537 -34.73 -23.24 10.49
C THR A 537 -33.75 -23.43 9.34
N THR A 538 -32.47 -23.68 9.62
CA THR A 538 -31.46 -23.95 8.58
C THR A 538 -31.85 -25.19 7.77
N CYS A 539 -31.80 -25.07 6.45
CA CYS A 539 -32.13 -26.16 5.54
C CYS A 539 -31.08 -26.30 4.43
N GLN A 540 -31.16 -27.41 3.71
CA GLN A 540 -30.26 -27.72 2.60
C GLN A 540 -31.05 -28.22 1.39
N PHE A 541 -30.53 -27.98 0.19
CA PHE A 541 -31.09 -28.50 -1.06
C PHE A 541 -29.99 -28.72 -2.12
N PRO A 542 -30.17 -29.69 -3.04
CA PRO A 542 -29.21 -29.94 -4.10
C PRO A 542 -29.22 -28.83 -5.15
N SER A 543 -28.03 -28.48 -5.63
CA SER A 543 -27.84 -27.61 -6.79
C SER A 543 -27.87 -28.42 -8.11
N GLY A 544 -28.05 -27.73 -9.24
CA GLY A 544 -28.02 -28.36 -10.57
C GLY A 544 -26.67 -28.95 -10.96
N ASP A 545 -25.57 -28.54 -10.31
CA ASP A 545 -24.21 -29.07 -10.48
C ASP A 545 -23.83 -30.13 -9.43
N GLY A 546 -24.79 -30.62 -8.64
CA GLY A 546 -24.58 -31.71 -7.68
C GLY A 546 -23.96 -31.29 -6.34
N LYS A 547 -23.79 -29.99 -6.10
CA LYS A 547 -23.44 -29.45 -4.77
C LYS A 547 -24.65 -29.45 -3.85
N GLN A 548 -24.40 -29.28 -2.56
CA GLN A 548 -25.46 -29.03 -1.57
C GLN A 548 -25.38 -27.57 -1.15
N TRP A 549 -26.47 -26.83 -1.39
CA TRP A 549 -26.63 -25.48 -0.87
C TRP A 549 -27.23 -25.55 0.53
N VAL A 550 -26.65 -24.79 1.45
CA VAL A 550 -27.16 -24.62 2.82
C VAL A 550 -27.51 -23.15 3.01
N TYR A 551 -28.69 -22.89 3.57
CA TYR A 551 -29.07 -21.53 3.96
C TYR A 551 -29.95 -21.52 5.20
N THR A 552 -29.90 -20.40 5.91
CA THR A 552 -30.84 -20.09 6.98
C THR A 552 -31.86 -19.07 6.45
N PRO A 553 -33.16 -19.36 6.45
CA PRO A 553 -34.20 -18.43 5.98
C PRO A 553 -34.12 -17.09 6.71
N ARG A 554 -34.50 -16.00 6.03
CA ARG A 554 -34.54 -14.64 6.59
C ARG A 554 -35.75 -14.37 7.50
N TRP A 555 -36.49 -15.41 7.88
CA TRP A 555 -37.75 -15.33 8.61
C TRP A 555 -37.92 -16.56 9.50
N TYR A 556 -38.67 -16.40 10.60
CA TYR A 556 -39.19 -17.50 11.40
C TYR A 556 -40.65 -17.73 11.07
N PRO A 557 -41.14 -18.98 11.08
CA PRO A 557 -42.57 -19.24 11.05
C PRO A 557 -43.25 -18.44 12.16
N ALA A 558 -44.40 -17.83 11.86
CA ALA A 558 -45.20 -17.21 12.91
C ALA A 558 -45.55 -18.31 13.93
N ALA A 559 -45.35 -18.02 15.22
CA ALA A 559 -45.81 -18.93 16.28
C ALA A 559 -47.33 -19.05 16.15
N GLU A 560 -47.83 -20.27 15.94
CA GLU A 560 -49.26 -20.59 15.99
C GLU A 560 -49.82 -20.46 17.41
#